data_AF-A0A2A9G2V4-F1
#
_entry.id   AF-A0A2A9G2V4-F1
#
_cell.length_a   1.000
_cell.length_b   1.000
_cell.length_c   1.000
_cell.angle_alpha   90.00
_cell.angle_beta   90.00
_cell.angle_gamma   90.00
#
_symmetry.space_group_name_H-M   'P 1'
#
loop_
_entity.id
_entity.type
_entity.pdbx_description
1 polymer ?
#
loop_
_entity_poly.entity_id
_entity_poly.type
_entity_poly.pdbx_seq_one_letter_code
_entity_poly.pdbx_strand_id
1 'polypeptide(L)'
;MSYEVRYPTRAAEQKETLPPEGQQALAGLEKKLGNDPWNAGRADKGSGSWRAGFGRFGDAQYVIGERDVVRVTMLFITWVG
;
A
#
# COMPACT_ATOMS: atom_id res chain seq x y z
N MET A 1 5.01 -6.46 -16.40
CA MET A 1 5.67 -5.39 -15.62
C MET A 1 5.34 -5.61 -14.16
N SER A 2 6.34 -5.67 -13.30
CA SER A 2 6.15 -5.80 -11.84
C SER A 2 6.59 -4.50 -11.16
N TYR A 3 5.79 -4.04 -10.21
CA TYR A 3 5.96 -2.80 -9.47
C TYR A 3 6.70 -3.09 -8.17
N GLU A 4 7.66 -2.25 -7.81
CA GLU A 4 8.37 -2.38 -6.54
C GLU A 4 7.59 -1.64 -5.44
N VAL A 5 7.11 -2.37 -4.44
CA VAL A 5 6.46 -1.78 -3.26
C VAL A 5 7.52 -1.40 -2.24
N ARG A 6 7.58 -0.13 -1.86
CA ARG A 6 8.51 0.40 -0.85
C ARG A 6 7.76 1.03 0.32
N TYR A 7 8.35 0.86 1.48
CA TYR A 7 7.89 1.46 2.72
C TYR A 7 8.90 2.53 3.16
N PRO A 8 8.53 3.82 3.22
CA PRO A 8 9.29 4.80 3.98
C PRO A 8 9.27 4.41 5.46
N THR A 9 10.26 4.89 6.22
CA THR A 9 10.52 4.48 7.62
C THR A 9 9.24 4.41 8.46
N ARG A 10 8.41 5.45 8.42
CA ARG A 10 7.15 5.52 9.18
C ARG A 10 6.16 4.41 8.81
N ALA A 11 6.01 4.09 7.52
CA ALA A 11 5.09 3.03 7.09
C ALA A 11 5.67 1.63 7.35
N ALA A 12 7.00 1.49 7.38
CA ALA A 12 7.66 0.26 7.77
C ALA A 12 7.42 -0.05 9.25
N GLU A 13 7.58 0.95 10.13
CA GLU A 13 7.25 0.84 11.56
C GLU A 13 5.77 0.47 11.76
N GLN A 14 4.85 1.10 11.02
CA GLN A 14 3.43 0.75 11.09
C GLN A 14 3.17 -0.69 10.66
N LYS A 15 3.82 -1.17 9.60
CA LYS A 15 3.69 -2.56 9.14
C LYS A 15 4.14 -3.56 10.21
N GLU A 16 5.23 -3.27 10.93
CA GLU A 16 5.73 -4.13 12.01
C GLU A 16 4.79 -4.18 13.21
N THR A 17 4.05 -3.10 13.47
CA THR A 17 3.07 -3.04 14.59
C THR A 17 1.76 -3.76 14.31
N LEU A 18 1.51 -4.20 13.07
CA LEU A 18 0.28 -4.91 12.72
C LEU A 18 0.23 -6.30 13.38
N PRO A 19 -0.95 -6.75 13.85
CA PRO A 19 -1.14 -8.14 14.26
C PRO A 19 -0.97 -9.09 13.06
N PRO A 20 -0.73 -10.39 13.29
CA PRO A 20 -0.43 -11.37 12.23
C PRO A 20 -1.45 -11.37 11.08
N GLU A 21 -2.74 -11.22 11.39
CA GLU A 21 -3.81 -11.17 10.39
C GLU A 21 -3.71 -9.91 9.50
N GLY A 22 -3.33 -8.78 10.11
CA GLY A 22 -3.07 -7.53 9.40
C GLY A 22 -1.84 -7.62 8.51
N GLN A 23 -0.76 -8.24 9.00
CA GLN A 23 0.44 -8.48 8.20
C GLN A 23 0.15 -9.37 6.98
N GLN A 24 -0.62 -10.44 7.16
CA GLN A 24 -1.00 -11.34 6.08
C GLN A 24 -1.89 -10.65 5.04
N ALA A 25 -2.86 -9.87 5.49
CA ALA A 25 -3.74 -9.12 4.60
C ALA A 25 -2.98 -8.03 3.83
N LEU A 26 -2.06 -7.33 4.50
CA LEU A 26 -1.17 -6.35 3.87
C LEU A 26 -0.27 -7.01 2.82
N ALA A 27 0.30 -8.19 3.10
CA ALA A 27 1.08 -8.94 2.12
C ALA A 27 0.25 -9.35 0.88
N GLY A 28 -1.04 -9.62 1.06
CA GLY A 28 -1.98 -9.82 -0.04
C GLY A 28 -2.16 -8.55 -0.90
N LEU A 29 -2.24 -7.38 -0.26
CA LEU A 29 -2.29 -6.10 -0.95
C LEU A 29 -0.97 -5.76 -1.66
N GLU A 30 0.19 -6.03 -1.03
CA GLU A 30 1.52 -5.85 -1.64
C GLU A 30 1.64 -6.61 -2.96
N LYS A 31 1.18 -7.87 -3.00
CA LYS A 31 1.18 -8.66 -4.24
C LYS A 31 0.30 -8.04 -5.33
N LYS A 32 -0.87 -7.49 -4.97
CA LYS A 32 -1.75 -6.81 -5.92
C LYS A 32 -1.10 -5.54 -6.46
N LEU A 33 -0.52 -4.73 -5.57
CA LEU A 33 0.20 -3.51 -5.94
C LEU A 33 1.43 -3.80 -6.81
N GLY A 34 2.13 -4.89 -6.52
CA GLY A 34 3.26 -5.37 -7.32
C GLY A 34 2.87 -5.83 -8.73
N ASN A 35 1.61 -6.17 -8.97
CA ASN A 35 1.11 -6.58 -10.28
C ASN A 35 0.44 -5.44 -11.04
N ASP A 36 -0.47 -4.71 -10.39
CA ASP A 36 -1.23 -3.62 -10.98
C ASP A 36 -1.69 -2.61 -9.91
N PRO A 37 -0.92 -1.55 -9.65
CA PRO A 37 -1.22 -0.60 -8.61
C PRO A 37 -2.35 0.36 -8.94
N TRP A 38 -2.70 0.57 -10.21
CA TRP A 38 -3.85 1.41 -10.59
C TRP A 38 -5.18 0.68 -10.40
N ASN A 39 -5.20 -0.65 -10.55
CA ASN A 39 -6.42 -1.44 -10.28
C ASN A 39 -6.53 -1.93 -8.83
N ALA A 40 -5.47 -1.80 -8.02
CA ALA A 40 -5.48 -2.22 -6.62
C ALA A 40 -6.25 -1.27 -5.67
N GLY A 41 -6.48 -0.02 -6.07
CA GLY A 41 -7.03 1.02 -5.21
C GLY A 41 -7.82 2.08 -5.97
N ARG A 42 -8.20 3.15 -5.26
CA ARG A 42 -8.88 4.32 -5.83
C ARG A 42 -7.97 5.53 -5.75
N ALA A 43 -7.87 6.28 -6.84
CA ALA A 43 -7.17 7.55 -6.86
C ALA A 43 -7.91 8.60 -6.02
N ASP A 44 -7.18 9.25 -5.13
CA ASP A 44 -7.61 10.45 -4.46
C ASP A 44 -7.28 11.68 -5.34
N LYS A 45 -8.34 12.26 -5.90
CA LYS A 45 -8.26 13.36 -6.88
C LYS A 45 -7.66 14.65 -6.31
N GLY A 46 -7.59 14.80 -4.99
CA GLY A 46 -7.04 16.00 -4.35
C GLY A 46 -5.54 15.94 -4.05
N SER A 47 -4.98 14.75 -3.89
CA SER A 47 -3.61 14.56 -3.37
C SER A 47 -2.64 13.89 -4.34
N GLY A 48 -3.13 13.34 -5.46
CA GLY A 48 -2.31 12.55 -6.38
C GLY A 48 -1.88 11.20 -5.80
N SER A 49 -2.49 10.80 -4.68
CA SER A 49 -2.27 9.52 -4.02
C SER A 49 -3.41 8.54 -4.33
N TRP A 50 -3.20 7.29 -3.96
CA TRP A 50 -4.14 6.20 -4.11
C TRP A 50 -4.43 5.60 -2.74
N ARG A 51 -5.63 5.07 -2.56
CA ARG A 51 -6.03 4.36 -1.33
C ARG A 51 -6.54 2.98 -1.68
N ALA A 52 -6.02 1.95 -1.03
CA ALA A 52 -6.46 0.57 -1.18
C ALA A 52 -6.72 -0.09 0.17
N GLY A 53 -7.83 -0.81 0.29
CA GLY A 53 -8.14 -1.60 1.47
C GLY A 53 -7.38 -2.93 1.47
N PHE A 54 -6.82 -3.34 2.61
CA PHE A 54 -6.26 -4.69 2.80
C PHE A 54 -7.23 -5.57 3.60
N GLY A 55 -8.37 -5.89 2.96
CA GLY A 55 -9.42 -6.68 3.58
C GLY A 55 -10.24 -5.86 4.59
N ARG A 56 -10.70 -6.50 5.67
CA ARG A 56 -11.46 -5.84 6.75
C ARG A 56 -10.61 -5.07 7.76
N PHE A 57 -9.29 -5.13 7.59
CA PHE A 57 -8.32 -4.77 8.60
C PHE A 57 -7.85 -3.31 8.50
N GLY A 58 -8.10 -2.66 7.37
CA GLY A 58 -7.60 -1.31 7.16
C GLY A 58 -7.49 -0.90 5.71
N ASP A 59 -7.01 0.33 5.54
CA ASP A 59 -6.59 0.88 4.25
C ASP A 59 -5.15 1.37 4.29
N ALA A 60 -4.56 1.40 3.11
CA ALA A 60 -3.21 1.83 2.88
C ALA A 60 -3.22 2.92 1.80
N GLN A 61 -2.57 4.03 2.10
CA GLN A 61 -2.41 5.13 1.14
C GLN A 61 -1.06 5.01 0.45
N TYR A 62 -0.99 5.16 -0.87
CA TYR A 62 0.25 5.04 -1.62
C TYR A 62 0.33 6.02 -2.79
N VAL A 63 1.54 6.24 -3.32
CA VAL A 63 1.76 6.98 -4.56
C VAL A 63 2.47 6.10 -5.58
N ILE A 64 2.20 6.33 -6.86
CA ILE A 64 2.80 5.62 -7.99
C ILE A 64 3.81 6.57 -8.64
N GLY A 65 5.10 6.24 -8.61
CA GLY A 65 6.16 7.05 -9.22
C GLY A 65 6.82 6.34 -10.40
N GLU A 66 7.03 7.04 -11.52
CA GLU A 66 7.49 6.47 -12.80
C GLU A 66 9.00 6.61 -13.09
N ARG A 67 9.83 7.04 -12.13
CA ARG A 67 11.17 7.55 -12.49
C ARG A 67 12.14 6.54 -13.12
N ASP A 68 12.08 5.24 -12.81
CA ASP A 68 12.96 4.20 -13.42
C ASP A 68 12.42 2.76 -13.23
N VAL A 69 11.70 2.53 -12.14
CA VAL A 69 10.89 1.33 -11.86
C VAL A 69 9.61 1.88 -11.27
N VAL A 70 8.45 1.47 -11.77
CA VAL A 70 7.22 2.03 -11.25
C VAL A 70 7.06 1.59 -9.79
N ARG A 71 7.15 2.58 -8.89
CA ARG A 71 7.33 2.37 -7.46
C ARG A 71 6.07 2.74 -6.73
N VAL A 72 5.63 1.86 -5.84
CA VAL A 72 4.49 2.09 -4.95
C VAL A 72 5.03 2.43 -3.57
N THR A 73 4.88 3.68 -3.14
CA THR A 73 5.34 4.12 -1.81
C THR A 73 4.17 4.14 -0.86
N MET A 74 4.15 3.25 0.14
CA MET A 74 3.10 3.22 1.16
C MET A 74 3.31 4.37 2.16
N LEU A 75 2.33 5.26 2.33
CA LEU A 75 2.44 6.45 3.15
C LEU A 75 1.86 6.24 4.56
N PHE A 76 0.71 5.56 4.64
CA PHE A 76 0.00 5.31 5.89
C PHE A 76 -0.70 3.96 5.85
N ILE A 77 -0.75 3.31 7.00
CA ILE A 77 -1.56 2.13 7.27
C ILE A 77 -2.51 2.48 8.42
N THR A 78 -3.82 2.35 8.19
CA THR A 78 -4.83 2.55 9.23
C THR A 78 -5.42 1.21 9.61
N TRP A 79 -5.27 0.80 10.88
CA TRP A 79 -5.86 -0.43 11.42
C TRP A 79 -7.28 -0.18 11.94
N VAL A 80 -8.22 -1.03 11.55
CA VAL A 80 -9.60 -1.06 12.07
C VAL A 80 -9.79 -2.40 12.78
N GLY A 81 -9.45 -2.44 14.06
CA GLY A 81 -9.72 -3.57 14.94
C GLY A 81 -9.92 -3.07 16.35
#